data_AF-A0A0F9ECI5-F1
#
_entry.id   AF-A0A0F9ECI5-F1
#
_cell.length_a   1.000
_cell.length_b   1.000
_cell.length_c   1.000
_cell.angle_alpha   90.00
_cell.angle_beta   90.00
_cell.angle_gamma   90.00
#
_symmetry.space_group_name_H-M   'P 1'
#
loop_
_entity.id
_entity.type
_entity.pdbx_description
1 polymer ?
#
loop_
_entity_poly.entity_id
_entity_poly.type
_entity_poly.pdbx_seq_one_letter_code
_entity_poly.pdbx_strand_id
1 'polypeptide(L)'
;MTMRHGNEKTEFETGAHRDTDEGKGKPSLISPVLIHRLGVLLAKGAKHYGADNWTKGMPFRRTLDSIVRHTFLELAGDTAEDHAAAIAFGAMCLMHFQEGIKNGSLPASLDDRNPELKKILPSILTSPASEPTIEPIRIKCIFCDCKPTIAEWDKAGKCPVCRGAYDYARAQRDAKDSDNGQV
;
A
#
# COMPACT_ATOMS: atom_id res chain seq x y z
N MET A 1 20.99 -36.59 -9.09
CA MET A 1 19.78 -35.80 -8.73
C MET A 1 20.05 -35.20 -7.36
N THR A 2 20.32 -33.89 -7.28
CA THR A 2 20.74 -33.25 -6.02
C THR A 2 19.49 -32.94 -5.20
N MET A 3 19.32 -33.61 -4.05
CA MET A 3 18.25 -33.24 -3.12
C MET A 3 18.59 -31.90 -2.46
N ARG A 4 17.72 -30.90 -2.62
CA ARG A 4 17.85 -29.58 -2.00
C ARG A 4 17.08 -29.61 -0.66
N HIS A 5 17.81 -29.61 0.46
CA HIS A 5 17.24 -29.47 1.80
C HIS A 5 17.79 -28.21 2.46
N GLY A 6 16.95 -27.51 3.21
CA GLY A 6 17.38 -26.44 4.11
C GLY A 6 18.19 -26.98 5.30
N ASN A 7 18.99 -26.11 5.92
CA ASN A 7 19.77 -26.48 7.11
C ASN A 7 18.89 -26.55 8.37
N GLU A 8 17.71 -25.96 8.34
CA GLU A 8 16.78 -25.89 9.47
C GLU A 8 15.51 -26.69 9.21
N LYS A 9 15.01 -27.36 10.26
CA LYS A 9 13.84 -28.25 10.21
C LYS A 9 12.84 -27.88 11.29
N THR A 10 11.58 -27.96 10.94
CA THR A 10 10.45 -27.98 11.86
C THR A 10 10.11 -29.43 12.20
N GLU A 11 10.03 -29.73 13.49
CA GLU A 11 9.52 -31.00 14.01
C GLU A 11 8.07 -30.81 14.45
N PHE A 12 7.20 -31.74 14.07
CA PHE A 12 5.79 -31.76 14.46
C PHE A 12 5.59 -32.76 15.60
N GLU A 13 4.55 -32.56 16.41
CA GLU A 13 4.20 -33.45 17.52
C GLU A 13 4.03 -34.93 17.11
N THR A 14 3.74 -35.19 15.83
CA THR A 14 3.63 -36.53 15.27
C THR A 14 4.99 -37.20 14.98
N GLY A 15 6.11 -36.53 15.27
CA GLY A 15 7.48 -36.96 14.93
C GLY A 15 7.87 -36.69 13.47
N ALA A 16 6.98 -36.07 12.69
CA ALA A 16 7.29 -35.69 11.30
C ALA A 16 8.29 -34.52 11.29
N HIS A 17 9.19 -34.52 10.31
CA HIS A 17 10.16 -33.44 10.10
C HIS A 17 9.94 -32.82 8.72
N ARG A 18 10.01 -31.49 8.63
CA ARG A 18 9.95 -30.76 7.36
C ARG A 18 10.84 -29.53 7.39
N ASP A 19 11.39 -29.11 6.26
CA ASP A 19 12.16 -27.86 6.17
C ASP A 19 11.32 -26.67 6.67
N THR A 20 11.97 -25.67 7.26
CA THR A 20 11.30 -24.46 7.75
C THR A 20 10.54 -23.71 6.65
N ASP A 21 9.51 -22.98 7.06
CA ASP A 21 8.69 -22.14 6.18
C ASP A 21 9.32 -20.75 5.92
N GLU A 22 10.45 -20.42 6.56
CA GLU A 22 11.07 -19.11 6.45
C GLU A 22 11.56 -18.82 5.03
N GLY A 23 11.26 -17.62 4.53
CA GLY A 23 11.56 -17.21 3.15
C GLY A 23 10.75 -17.92 2.07
N LYS A 24 9.89 -18.89 2.43
CA LYS A 24 8.97 -19.55 1.49
C LYS A 24 7.65 -18.78 1.51
N GLY A 25 7.15 -18.42 0.33
CA GLY A 25 5.80 -17.87 0.22
C GLY A 25 4.77 -18.81 0.88
N LYS A 26 3.63 -18.27 1.31
CA LYS A 26 2.53 -19.06 1.89
C LYS A 26 1.34 -19.09 0.94
N PRO A 27 1.29 -20.00 -0.04
CA PRO A 27 0.21 -20.06 -1.04
C PRO A 27 -1.18 -20.20 -0.44
N SER A 28 -1.30 -20.84 0.73
CA SER A 28 -2.57 -20.98 1.45
C SER A 28 -3.19 -19.65 1.90
N LEU A 29 -2.41 -18.56 1.94
CA LEU A 29 -2.91 -17.21 2.25
C LEU A 29 -3.45 -16.47 1.01
N ILE A 30 -3.26 -17.01 -0.19
CA ILE A 30 -3.83 -16.44 -1.40
C ILE A 30 -5.32 -16.74 -1.39
N SER A 31 -6.15 -15.71 -1.55
CA SER A 31 -7.61 -15.86 -1.61
C SER A 31 -8.01 -16.87 -2.69
N PRO A 32 -8.74 -17.95 -2.35
CA PRO A 32 -9.25 -18.90 -3.34
C PRO A 32 -10.15 -18.25 -4.40
N VAL A 33 -10.82 -17.14 -4.06
CA VAL A 33 -11.66 -16.37 -4.99
C VAL A 33 -10.81 -15.77 -6.13
N LEU A 34 -9.64 -15.23 -5.81
CA LEU A 34 -8.69 -14.72 -6.81
C LEU A 34 -8.24 -15.86 -7.73
N ILE A 35 -7.84 -16.99 -7.14
CA ILE A 35 -7.34 -18.16 -7.89
C ILE A 35 -8.41 -18.64 -8.87
N HIS A 36 -9.66 -18.77 -8.42
CA HIS A 36 -10.76 -19.23 -9.27
C HIS A 36 -11.06 -18.25 -10.41
N ARG A 37 -11.26 -16.96 -10.11
CA ARG A 37 -11.60 -15.93 -11.11
C ARG A 37 -10.50 -15.77 -12.16
N LEU A 38 -9.23 -15.73 -11.72
CA LEU A 38 -8.08 -15.69 -12.62
C LEU A 38 -8.00 -16.96 -13.48
N GLY A 39 -8.23 -18.14 -12.91
CA GLY A 39 -8.26 -19.40 -13.64
C GLY A 39 -9.32 -19.44 -14.74
N VAL A 40 -10.52 -18.91 -14.47
CA VAL A 40 -11.60 -18.79 -15.48
C VAL A 40 -11.16 -17.85 -16.62
N LEU A 41 -10.55 -16.71 -16.30
CA LEU A 41 -10.04 -15.78 -17.31
C LEU A 41 -8.94 -16.42 -18.17
N LEU A 42 -7.98 -17.12 -17.54
CA LEU A 42 -6.92 -17.85 -18.24
C LEU A 42 -7.47 -18.95 -19.14
N ALA A 43 -8.50 -19.68 -18.71
CA ALA A 43 -9.16 -20.69 -19.52
C ALA A 43 -9.84 -20.07 -20.76
N LYS A 44 -10.47 -18.89 -20.64
CA LYS A 44 -10.99 -18.15 -21.80
C LYS A 44 -9.87 -17.76 -22.75
N GLY A 45 -8.78 -17.17 -22.23
CA GLY A 45 -7.62 -16.79 -23.02
C GLY A 45 -6.98 -17.97 -23.76
N ALA A 46 -6.86 -19.12 -23.09
CA ALA A 46 -6.29 -20.34 -23.66
C ALA A 46 -7.12 -20.89 -24.83
N LYS A 47 -8.45 -20.76 -24.80
CA LYS A 47 -9.31 -21.14 -25.94
C LYS A 47 -9.04 -20.30 -27.19
N HIS A 48 -8.65 -19.03 -27.03
CA HIS A 48 -8.42 -18.11 -28.15
C HIS A 48 -6.97 -18.09 -28.63
N TYR A 49 -6.01 -18.12 -27.70
CA TYR A 49 -4.59 -17.88 -27.99
C TYR A 49 -3.69 -19.10 -27.72
N GLY A 50 -4.26 -20.20 -27.21
CA GLY A 50 -3.52 -21.35 -26.72
C GLY A 50 -3.09 -21.20 -25.26
N ALA A 51 -2.88 -22.34 -24.59
CA ALA A 51 -2.35 -22.39 -23.23
C ALA A 51 -0.99 -21.68 -23.15
N ASP A 52 -0.72 -21.04 -22.01
CA ASP A 52 0.55 -20.36 -21.71
C ASP A 52 1.02 -19.31 -22.72
N ASN A 53 0.16 -18.85 -23.64
CA ASN A 53 0.54 -17.85 -24.65
C ASN A 53 1.08 -16.55 -24.02
N TRP A 54 0.56 -16.20 -22.85
CA TRP A 54 1.00 -15.02 -22.09
C TRP A 54 2.48 -15.09 -21.68
N THR A 55 3.08 -16.27 -21.56
CA THR A 55 4.50 -16.46 -21.20
C THR A 55 5.48 -15.94 -22.25
N LYS A 56 5.03 -15.73 -23.50
CA LYS A 56 5.85 -15.20 -24.60
C LYS A 56 6.26 -13.74 -24.41
N GLY A 57 5.67 -13.04 -23.44
CA GLY A 57 5.96 -11.63 -23.18
C GLY A 57 5.12 -10.68 -24.03
N MET A 58 4.84 -9.51 -23.46
CA MET A 58 4.22 -8.37 -24.13
C MET A 58 4.91 -7.10 -23.64
N PRO A 59 4.92 -6.00 -24.41
CA PRO A 59 5.46 -4.73 -23.96
C PRO A 59 4.83 -4.28 -22.62
N PHE A 60 5.65 -3.75 -21.71
CA PHE A 60 5.21 -3.35 -20.38
C PHE A 60 4.13 -2.27 -20.43
N ARG A 61 4.30 -1.24 -21.26
CA ARG A 61 3.29 -0.18 -21.45
C ARG A 61 1.97 -0.75 -21.92
N ARG A 62 1.97 -1.66 -22.90
CA ARG A 62 0.73 -2.28 -23.41
C ARG A 62 -0.01 -3.05 -22.31
N THR A 63 0.73 -3.75 -21.46
CA THR A 63 0.18 -4.49 -20.32
C THR A 63 -0.37 -3.53 -19.25
N LEU A 64 0.37 -2.47 -18.92
CA LEU A 64 -0.03 -1.43 -17.98
C LEU A 64 -1.26 -0.66 -18.45
N ASP A 65 -1.33 -0.28 -19.72
CA ASP A 65 -2.51 0.37 -20.30
C ASP A 65 -3.75 -0.52 -20.18
N SER A 66 -3.58 -1.83 -20.35
CA SER A 66 -4.69 -2.78 -20.15
C SER A 66 -5.16 -2.79 -18.70
N ILE A 67 -4.24 -2.83 -17.74
CA ILE A 67 -4.55 -2.77 -16.31
C ILE A 67 -5.32 -1.48 -16.00
N VAL A 68 -4.81 -0.32 -16.42
CA VAL A 68 -5.43 0.99 -16.14
C VAL A 68 -6.84 1.08 -16.70
N ARG A 69 -7.09 0.57 -17.92
CA ARG A 69 -8.45 0.53 -18.48
C ARG A 69 -9.40 -0.33 -17.63
N HIS A 70 -8.98 -1.53 -17.23
CA HIS A 70 -9.83 -2.37 -16.38
C HIS A 70 -10.02 -1.77 -14.99
N THR A 71 -9.04 -1.03 -14.45
CA THR A 71 -9.21 -0.28 -13.20
C THR A 71 -10.29 0.78 -13.32
N PHE A 72 -10.32 1.55 -14.42
CA PHE A 72 -11.38 2.54 -14.63
C PHE A 72 -12.76 1.90 -14.85
N LEU A 73 -12.83 0.76 -15.53
CA LEU A 73 -14.10 0.03 -15.73
C LEU A 73 -14.62 -0.57 -14.41
N GLU A 74 -13.74 -1.16 -13.61
CA GLU A 74 -14.07 -1.64 -12.26
C GLU A 74 -14.55 -0.47 -11.37
N LEU A 75 -13.86 0.68 -11.42
CA LEU A 75 -14.27 1.90 -10.69
C LEU A 75 -15.65 2.39 -11.12
N ALA A 76 -15.99 2.26 -12.41
CA ALA A 76 -17.29 2.63 -12.94
C ALA A 76 -18.39 1.60 -12.61
N GLY A 77 -18.05 0.47 -11.99
CA GLY A 77 -18.99 -0.61 -11.68
C GLY A 77 -19.44 -1.39 -12.92
N ASP A 78 -18.63 -1.42 -13.99
CA ASP A 78 -18.93 -2.25 -15.15
C ASP A 78 -18.87 -3.74 -14.79
N THR A 79 -19.83 -4.50 -15.32
CA THR A 79 -20.00 -5.94 -15.04
C THR A 79 -20.04 -6.77 -16.32
N ALA A 80 -19.69 -6.18 -17.48
CA ALA A 80 -19.69 -6.88 -18.76
C ALA A 80 -18.62 -7.98 -18.80
N GLU A 81 -17.54 -7.84 -18.03
CA GLU A 81 -16.55 -8.87 -17.79
C GLU A 81 -15.95 -8.79 -16.39
N ASP A 82 -15.07 -9.73 -16.06
CA ASP A 82 -14.39 -9.78 -14.77
C ASP A 82 -13.14 -8.87 -14.78
N HIS A 83 -13.34 -7.57 -14.52
CA HIS A 83 -12.27 -6.58 -14.56
C HIS A 83 -11.21 -6.78 -13.47
N ALA A 84 -11.61 -7.05 -12.22
CA ALA A 84 -10.68 -7.45 -11.17
C ALA A 84 -9.77 -8.64 -11.56
N ALA A 85 -10.31 -9.68 -12.21
CA ALA A 85 -9.48 -10.78 -12.72
C ALA A 85 -8.55 -10.33 -13.85
N ALA A 86 -9.00 -9.43 -14.73
CA ALA A 86 -8.17 -8.88 -15.81
C ALA A 86 -7.00 -8.02 -15.28
N ILE A 87 -7.25 -7.23 -14.23
CA ILE A 87 -6.20 -6.50 -13.49
C ILE A 87 -5.19 -7.49 -12.90
N ALA A 88 -5.67 -8.52 -12.21
CA ALA A 88 -4.81 -9.55 -11.62
C ALA A 88 -3.97 -10.29 -12.67
N PHE A 89 -4.56 -10.61 -13.83
CA PHE A 89 -3.85 -11.21 -14.97
C PHE A 89 -2.73 -10.30 -15.48
N GLY A 90 -3.00 -9.00 -15.64
CA GLY A 90 -1.99 -8.03 -16.05
C GLY A 90 -0.83 -7.94 -15.04
N ALA A 91 -1.14 -7.89 -13.74
CA ALA A 91 -0.13 -7.88 -12.69
C ALA A 91 0.71 -9.17 -12.68
N MET A 92 0.08 -10.34 -12.83
CA MET A 92 0.75 -11.63 -12.97
C MET A 92 1.72 -11.64 -14.16
N CYS A 93 1.27 -11.15 -15.33
CA CYS A 93 2.12 -11.04 -16.52
C CYS A 93 3.34 -10.15 -16.26
N LEU A 94 3.17 -8.98 -15.65
CA LEU A 94 4.28 -8.07 -15.36
C LEU A 94 5.33 -8.70 -14.44
N MET A 95 4.91 -9.37 -13.37
CA MET A 95 5.83 -10.07 -12.46
C MET A 95 6.62 -11.17 -13.20
N HIS A 96 5.95 -11.93 -14.06
CA HIS A 96 6.60 -12.94 -14.88
C HIS A 96 7.60 -12.33 -15.86
N PHE A 97 7.26 -11.23 -16.53
CA PHE A 97 8.15 -10.57 -17.48
C PHE A 97 9.38 -10.00 -16.80
N GLN A 98 9.23 -9.43 -15.59
CA GLN A 98 10.36 -8.95 -14.79
C GLN A 98 11.36 -10.07 -14.47
N GLU A 99 10.88 -11.21 -13.96
CA GLU A 99 11.77 -12.34 -13.65
C GLU A 99 12.33 -12.99 -14.91
N GLY A 100 11.56 -13.07 -16.00
CA GLY A 100 12.02 -13.58 -17.29
C GLY A 100 13.09 -12.71 -17.96
N ILE A 101 12.99 -11.38 -17.86
CA ILE A 101 14.05 -10.48 -18.31
C ILE A 101 15.30 -10.65 -17.43
N LYS A 102 15.12 -10.71 -16.11
CA LYS A 102 16.22 -10.86 -15.14
C LYS A 102 16.99 -12.17 -15.30
N ASN A 103 16.31 -13.27 -15.63
CA ASN A 103 16.94 -14.58 -15.83
C ASN A 103 17.33 -14.86 -17.30
N GLY A 104 17.03 -13.95 -18.22
CA GLY A 104 17.37 -14.04 -19.64
C GLY A 104 16.42 -14.90 -20.49
N SER A 105 15.31 -15.40 -19.96
CA SER A 105 14.30 -16.15 -20.72
C SER A 105 13.41 -15.26 -21.61
N LEU A 106 13.37 -13.95 -21.35
CA LEU A 106 12.63 -12.97 -22.14
C LEU A 106 13.54 -11.81 -22.57
N PRO A 107 13.30 -11.19 -23.74
CA PRO A 107 14.13 -10.09 -24.21
C PRO A 107 13.88 -8.81 -23.40
N ALA A 108 14.97 -8.12 -23.04
CA ALA A 108 14.92 -6.86 -22.27
C ALA A 108 14.13 -5.75 -22.99
N SER A 109 13.99 -5.83 -24.33
CA SER A 109 13.23 -4.88 -25.13
C SER A 109 11.72 -4.86 -24.84
N LEU A 110 11.19 -5.84 -24.11
CA LEU A 110 9.79 -5.82 -23.65
C LEU A 110 9.55 -4.72 -22.61
N ASP A 111 10.57 -4.32 -21.85
CA ASP A 111 10.48 -3.18 -20.94
C ASP A 111 10.64 -1.86 -21.71
N ASP A 112 9.52 -1.39 -22.27
CA ASP A 112 9.41 -0.18 -23.10
C ASP A 112 9.02 1.08 -22.30
N ARG A 113 9.17 1.03 -20.97
CA ARG A 113 8.87 2.17 -20.09
C ARG A 113 9.90 3.27 -20.29
N ASN A 114 9.47 4.53 -20.14
CA ASN A 114 10.39 5.66 -20.24
C ASN A 114 11.18 5.80 -18.93
N PRO A 115 12.51 5.59 -18.93
CA PRO A 115 13.32 5.69 -17.71
C PRO A 115 13.40 7.11 -17.15
N GLU A 116 13.21 8.14 -17.99
CA GLU A 116 13.23 9.54 -17.56
C GLU A 116 12.06 9.87 -16.62
N LEU A 117 10.92 9.20 -16.78
CA LEU A 117 9.76 9.40 -15.88
C LEU A 117 10.08 9.01 -14.44
N LYS A 118 10.99 8.04 -14.21
CA LYS A 118 11.41 7.66 -12.87
C LYS A 118 12.08 8.82 -12.12
N LYS A 119 12.75 9.72 -12.85
CA LYS A 119 13.47 10.87 -12.28
C LYS A 119 12.52 11.94 -11.75
N ILE A 120 11.29 12.03 -12.29
CA ILE A 120 10.29 13.02 -11.88
C ILE A 120 9.26 12.47 -10.87
N LEU A 121 9.20 11.16 -10.63
CA LEU A 121 8.28 10.58 -9.63
C LEU A 121 8.43 11.20 -8.23
N PRO A 122 9.66 11.45 -7.71
CA PRO A 122 9.84 12.04 -6.38
C PRO A 122 9.16 13.41 -6.24
N SER A 123 9.02 14.18 -7.32
CA SER A 123 8.41 15.52 -7.27
C SER A 123 6.90 15.53 -7.43
N ILE A 124 6.27 14.42 -7.82
CA ILE A 124 4.82 14.36 -8.16
C ILE A 124 4.05 13.44 -7.19
N LEU A 125 4.65 12.33 -6.76
CA LEU A 125 3.95 11.30 -5.97
C LEU A 125 4.31 11.28 -4.49
N THR A 126 5.19 12.17 -4.03
CA THR A 126 5.44 12.29 -2.60
C THR A 126 4.39 13.23 -2.00
N SER A 127 3.54 12.66 -1.14
CA SER A 127 3.02 13.48 -0.03
C SER A 127 4.23 14.07 0.71
N PRO A 128 4.17 15.32 1.20
CA PRO A 128 5.30 15.93 1.89
C PRO A 128 5.83 14.96 2.95
N ALA A 129 7.15 14.74 2.95
CA ALA A 129 7.82 13.74 3.80
C ALA A 129 7.73 14.04 5.30
N SER A 130 7.23 15.22 5.67
CA SER A 130 6.98 15.57 7.06
C SER A 130 5.60 15.08 7.49
N GLU A 131 5.56 14.22 8.51
CA GLU A 131 4.43 14.24 9.44
C GLU A 131 4.08 15.70 9.73
N PRO A 132 2.80 16.12 9.67
CA PRO A 132 2.45 17.48 10.03
C PRO A 132 2.99 17.73 11.44
N THR A 133 3.92 18.68 11.57
CA THR A 133 4.36 19.13 12.89
C THR A 133 3.17 19.82 13.54
N ILE A 134 2.44 19.09 14.38
CA ILE A 134 1.38 19.67 15.19
C ILE A 134 2.07 20.57 16.20
N GLU A 135 1.99 21.89 16.02
CA GLU A 135 2.45 22.81 17.04
C GLU A 135 1.65 22.56 18.33
N PRO A 136 2.31 22.36 19.48
CA PRO A 136 1.60 22.08 20.71
C PRO A 136 0.76 23.28 21.11
N ILE A 137 -0.55 23.06 21.28
CA ILE A 137 -1.49 24.10 21.72
C ILE A 137 -1.03 24.66 23.07
N ARG A 138 -0.77 25.96 23.12
CA ARG A 138 -0.39 26.69 24.34
C ARG A 138 -1.58 27.47 24.87
N ILE A 139 -1.85 27.31 26.17
CA ILE A 139 -2.97 27.98 26.85
C ILE A 139 -2.40 29.01 27.82
N LYS A 140 -2.88 30.25 27.72
CA LYS A 140 -2.47 31.34 28.60
C LYS A 140 -3.13 31.21 29.98
N CYS A 141 -2.34 31.22 31.05
CA CYS A 141 -2.85 31.27 32.42
C CYS A 141 -3.28 32.70 32.80
N ILE A 142 -4.46 32.81 33.41
CA ILE A 142 -5.03 34.10 33.84
C ILE A 142 -4.35 34.69 35.08
N PHE A 143 -3.66 33.88 35.89
CA PHE A 143 -3.06 34.32 37.16
C PHE A 143 -1.60 34.79 37.04
N CYS A 144 -0.78 34.14 36.22
CA CYS A 144 0.66 34.44 36.14
C CYS A 144 1.16 34.65 34.71
N ASP A 145 0.26 34.81 33.74
CA ASP A 145 0.55 35.05 32.33
C ASP A 145 1.39 33.94 31.63
N CYS A 146 1.62 32.80 32.29
CA CYS A 146 2.32 31.63 31.74
C CYS A 146 1.63 31.16 30.45
N LYS A 147 2.39 30.70 29.43
CA LYS A 147 1.84 30.06 28.20
C LYS A 147 2.34 28.60 28.03
N PRO A 148 2.09 27.73 29.02
CA PRO A 148 2.41 26.31 28.93
C PRO A 148 1.59 25.63 27.83
N THR A 149 2.15 24.57 27.27
CA THR A 149 1.46 23.60 26.42
C THR A 149 0.35 22.91 27.19
N ILE A 150 -0.69 22.44 26.50
CA ILE A 150 -1.83 21.77 27.13
C ILE A 150 -1.42 20.55 27.98
N ALA A 151 -0.34 19.86 27.61
CA ALA A 151 0.20 18.70 28.33
C ALA A 151 0.89 19.07 29.66
N GLU A 152 1.34 20.31 29.81
CA GLU A 152 2.00 20.80 31.02
C GLU A 152 1.00 21.24 32.11
N TRP A 153 -0.30 21.33 31.78
CA TRP A 153 -1.35 21.51 32.77
C TRP A 153 -1.61 20.18 33.48
N ASP A 154 -1.78 20.21 34.81
CA ASP A 154 -2.16 18.99 35.53
C ASP A 154 -3.57 18.52 35.15
N LYS A 155 -3.92 17.29 35.52
CA LYS A 155 -5.24 16.69 35.25
C LYS A 155 -6.42 17.49 35.83
N ALA A 156 -6.15 18.38 36.80
CA ALA A 156 -7.12 19.25 37.44
C ALA A 156 -7.13 20.67 36.84
N GLY A 157 -6.32 20.94 35.81
CA GLY A 157 -6.32 22.22 35.13
C GLY A 157 -5.51 23.32 35.80
N LYS A 158 -4.46 23.00 36.56
CA LYS A 158 -3.63 23.99 37.25
C LYS A 158 -2.37 24.35 36.46
N CYS A 159 -2.05 25.64 36.33
CA CYS A 159 -0.82 26.10 35.66
C CYS A 159 0.38 25.50 36.43
N PRO A 160 1.38 24.95 35.72
CA PRO A 160 2.58 24.38 36.33
C PRO A 160 3.41 25.40 37.11
N VAL A 161 3.25 26.71 36.81
CA VAL A 161 4.00 27.79 37.45
C VAL A 161 3.34 28.29 38.73
N CYS A 162 2.07 28.71 38.66
CA CYS A 162 1.39 29.38 39.78
C CYS A 162 0.30 28.54 40.46
N ARG A 163 0.01 27.34 39.94
CA ARG A 163 -1.08 26.46 40.40
C ARG A 163 -2.50 27.07 40.28
N GLY A 164 -2.64 28.22 39.63
CA GLY A 164 -3.92 28.84 39.29
C GLY A 164 -4.66 28.06 38.20
N ALA A 165 -5.99 28.10 38.22
CA ALA A 165 -6.83 27.40 37.24
C ALA A 165 -6.81 28.06 35.85
N TYR A 166 -7.02 27.28 34.79
CA TYR A 166 -7.35 27.82 33.47
C TYR A 166 -8.79 28.38 33.48
N ASP A 167 -9.04 29.45 32.71
CA ASP A 167 -10.39 29.96 32.49
C ASP A 167 -11.03 29.19 31.33
N TYR A 168 -11.70 28.07 31.63
CA TYR A 168 -12.33 27.22 30.59
C TYR A 168 -13.32 28.02 29.75
N ALA A 169 -14.06 28.91 30.42
CA ALA A 169 -15.10 29.71 29.81
C ALA A 169 -14.51 30.74 28.83
N ARG A 170 -13.30 31.25 29.09
CA ARG A 170 -12.57 32.10 28.14
C ARG A 170 -11.96 31.30 27.00
N ALA A 171 -11.35 30.16 27.26
CA ALA A 171 -10.76 29.31 26.21
C ALA A 171 -11.81 28.81 25.19
N GLN A 172 -13.03 28.50 25.63
CA GLN A 172 -14.14 28.14 24.74
C GLN A 172 -14.70 29.32 23.93
N ARG A 173 -14.56 30.57 24.42
CA ARG A 173 -14.97 31.78 23.69
C ARG A 173 -13.95 32.11 22.60
N ASP A 174 -12.66 32.10 22.94
CA ASP A 174 -11.58 32.39 21.98
C ASP A 174 -11.54 31.36 20.83
N ALA A 175 -11.89 30.09 21.07
CA ALA A 175 -11.99 29.04 20.04
C ALA A 175 -13.20 29.22 19.09
N LYS A 176 -14.30 29.83 19.57
CA LYS A 176 -15.45 30.17 18.71
C LYS A 176 -15.17 31.39 17.84
N ASP A 177 -14.37 32.33 18.33
CA ASP A 177 -13.98 33.52 17.57
C ASP A 177 -12.97 33.21 16.47
N SER A 178 -12.15 32.16 16.60
CA SER A 178 -11.24 31.69 15.54
C SER A 178 -11.93 30.93 14.39
N ASP A 179 -13.09 30.32 14.63
CA ASP A 179 -13.89 29.64 13.59
C ASP A 179 -14.72 30.62 12.74
N ASN A 180 -15.06 31.79 13.29
CA ASN A 180 -15.82 32.82 12.57
C ASN A 180 -14.95 33.74 11.68
N GLY A 181 -13.63 33.49 11.62
CA GLY A 181 -12.68 34.25 10.81
C GLY A 181 -12.30 33.61 9.47
N GLN A 182 -12.89 32.47 9.11
CA GLN A 182 -12.74 31.85 7.79
C GLN A 182 -14.07 31.93 7.02
N VAL A 183 -14.30 33.09 6.40
CA VAL A 183 -15.12 33.25 5.19
C VAL A 183 -14.21 33.79 4.10
#